data_AF-A0A524JFI3-F1
#
_entry.id   AF-A0A524JFI3-F1
#
_cell.length_a   1.000
_cell.length_b   1.000
_cell.length_c   1.000
_cell.angle_alpha   90.00
_cell.angle_beta   90.00
_cell.angle_gamma   90.00
#
_symmetry.space_group_name_H-M   'P 1'
#
loop_
_entity.id
_entity.type
_entity.pdbx_description
1 polymer ?
#
loop_
_entity_poly.entity_id
_entity_poly.type
_entity_poly.pdbx_seq_one_letter_code
_entity_poly.pdbx_strand_id
1 'polypeptide(L)'
;MTDKIIKLFLRISISFGFLSAVADRFGFWGQEVSAWGNWNSFLTYTALINPWLPASMISTIGILATTAETVFAVCLLIGYKTEFFARLSGILLMIFGLAMTFSVGIKPVLDYSV
;
A
#
# COMPACT_ATOMS: atom_id res chain seq x y z
N MET A 1 2.28 -22.47 21.00
CA MET A 1 3.17 -21.28 21.05
C MET A 1 3.46 -20.72 19.67
N THR A 2 3.63 -21.58 18.65
CA THR A 2 3.91 -21.22 17.25
C THR A 2 2.87 -20.27 16.62
N ASP A 3 1.57 -20.49 16.89
CA ASP A 3 0.47 -19.69 16.31
C ASP A 3 0.55 -18.18 16.64
N LYS A 4 1.01 -17.85 17.85
CA LYS A 4 1.19 -16.46 18.30
C LYS A 4 2.36 -15.78 17.60
N ILE A 5 3.44 -16.53 17.36
CA ILE A 5 4.64 -16.02 16.67
C ILE A 5 4.31 -15.76 15.20
N ILE A 6 3.60 -16.66 14.54
CA ILE A 6 3.16 -16.49 13.13
C ILE A 6 2.28 -15.24 13.00
N LYS A 7 1.30 -15.06 13.89
CA LYS A 7 0.45 -13.86 13.90
C LYS A 7 1.24 -12.58 14.13
N LEU A 8 2.26 -12.61 15.00
CA LEU A 8 3.11 -11.45 15.26
C LEU A 8 3.96 -11.09 14.03
N PHE A 9 4.65 -12.08 13.46
CA PHE A 9 5.46 -11.89 12.25
C PHE A 9 4.63 -11.38 11.08
N LEU A 10 3.46 -11.96 10.84
CA LEU A 10 2.57 -11.53 9.76
C LEU A 10 2.16 -10.06 9.90
N ARG A 11 1.82 -9.63 11.13
CA ARG A 11 1.46 -8.22 11.41
C ARG A 11 2.64 -7.29 11.17
N ILE A 12 3.81 -7.68 11.64
CA ILE A 12 5.04 -6.90 11.47
C ILE A 12 5.35 -6.77 9.97
N SER A 13 5.36 -7.86 9.22
CA SER A 13 5.63 -7.84 7.77
C SER A 13 4.65 -6.95 7.00
N ILE A 14 3.34 -7.05 7.27
CA ILE A 14 2.34 -6.20 6.61
C ILE A 14 2.54 -4.72 6.99
N SER A 15 2.78 -4.43 8.28
CA SER A 15 2.97 -3.05 8.76
C SER A 15 4.22 -2.40 8.17
N PHE A 16 5.34 -3.14 8.13
CA PHE A 16 6.58 -2.68 7.52
C PHE A 16 6.45 -2.55 6.00
N GLY A 17 5.69 -3.42 5.33
CA GLY A 17 5.37 -3.28 3.91
C GLY A 17 4.67 -1.95 3.60
N PHE A 18 3.61 -1.62 4.35
CA PHE A 18 2.93 -0.33 4.21
C PHE A 18 3.80 0.86 4.60
N LEU A 19 4.54 0.79 5.70
CA LEU A 19 5.46 1.86 6.10
C LEU A 19 6.53 2.11 5.03
N SER A 20 7.05 1.04 4.43
CA SER A 20 8.03 1.15 3.35
C SER A 20 7.43 1.77 2.09
N ALA A 21 6.22 1.37 1.70
CA ALA A 21 5.50 1.97 0.57
C ALA A 21 5.20 3.46 0.81
N VAL A 22 4.84 3.83 2.04
CA VAL A 22 4.63 5.24 2.41
C VAL A 22 5.97 6.00 2.37
N ALA A 23 7.05 5.44 2.93
CA ALA A 23 8.38 6.04 2.90
C ALA A 23 8.90 6.25 1.46
N ASP A 24 8.60 5.31 0.55
CA ASP A 24 8.88 5.42 -0.88
C ASP A 24 8.20 6.65 -1.51
N ARG A 25 6.91 6.86 -1.20
CA ARG A 25 6.13 8.01 -1.71
C ARG A 25 6.61 9.35 -1.16
N PHE A 26 7.14 9.37 0.07
CA PHE A 26 7.74 10.55 0.69
C PHE A 26 9.19 10.80 0.23
N GLY A 27 9.76 9.94 -0.61
CA GLY A 27 11.12 10.10 -1.14
C GLY A 27 12.23 9.79 -0.12
N PHE A 28 11.92 9.00 0.92
CA PHE A 28 12.93 8.55 1.89
C PHE A 28 13.84 7.45 1.35
N TRP A 29 13.41 6.74 0.29
CA TRP A 29 14.23 5.75 -0.39
C TRP A 29 15.04 6.38 -1.54
N GLY A 30 16.30 5.96 -1.70
CA GLY A 30 17.14 6.39 -2.81
C GLY A 30 16.54 5.96 -4.16
N GLN A 31 16.74 6.76 -5.22
CA GLN A 31 16.16 6.56 -6.56
C GLN A 31 16.35 5.15 -7.14
N GLU A 32 17.38 4.42 -6.69
CA GLU A 32 17.73 3.08 -7.18
C GLU A 32 16.92 1.96 -6.52
N VAL A 33 16.34 2.21 -5.34
CA VAL A 33 15.56 1.23 -4.56
C VAL A 33 14.08 1.62 -4.52
N SER A 34 13.74 2.78 -5.07
CA SER A 34 12.43 3.37 -4.94
C SER A 34 11.49 2.95 -6.07
N ALA A 35 10.32 2.42 -5.70
CA ALA A 35 9.29 1.97 -6.63
C ALA A 35 8.66 3.14 -7.41
N TRP A 36 8.42 4.27 -6.74
CA TRP A 36 7.89 5.50 -7.34
C TRP A 36 8.83 6.69 -7.18
N GLY A 37 9.63 6.77 -6.12
CA GLY A 37 10.65 7.81 -5.91
C GLY A 37 10.12 9.19 -5.55
N ASN A 38 8.92 9.55 -6.00
CA ASN A 38 8.30 10.84 -5.75
C ASN A 38 6.77 10.73 -5.74
N TRP A 39 6.15 11.62 -4.97
CA TRP A 39 4.69 11.79 -4.94
C TRP A 39 4.09 12.01 -6.34
N ASN A 40 4.76 12.76 -7.21
CA ASN A 40 4.25 13.05 -8.55
C ASN A 40 4.28 11.81 -9.47
N SER A 41 5.30 10.97 -9.35
CA SER A 41 5.38 9.68 -10.05
C SER A 41 4.29 8.73 -9.56
N PHE A 42 4.04 8.70 -8.25
CA PHE A 42 2.94 7.92 -7.67
C PHE A 42 1.56 8.40 -8.18
N LEU A 43 1.32 9.71 -8.26
CA LEU A 43 0.07 10.25 -8.82
C LEU A 43 -0.08 9.92 -10.31
N THR A 44 1.01 10.02 -11.07
CA THR A 44 1.02 9.65 -12.50
C THR A 44 0.71 8.16 -12.67
N TYR A 45 1.30 7.30 -11.84
CA TYR A 45 1.02 5.87 -11.84
C TYR A 45 -0.41 5.57 -11.40
N THR A 46 -0.90 6.27 -10.38
CA THR A 46 -2.29 6.16 -9.90
C THR A 46 -3.29 6.59 -10.99
N ALA A 47 -2.93 7.55 -11.83
CA ALA A 47 -3.73 7.94 -13.00
C ALA A 47 -3.74 6.89 -14.09
N LEU A 48 -2.59 6.26 -14.36
CA LEU A 48 -2.51 5.17 -15.32
C LEU A 48 -3.33 3.95 -14.88
N ILE A 49 -3.35 3.61 -13.59
CA ILE A 49 -4.15 2.49 -13.06
C ILE A 49 -5.63 2.83 -12.95
N ASN A 50 -6.01 4.11 -13.02
CA ASN A 50 -7.40 4.54 -12.80
C ASN A 50 -7.87 5.53 -13.88
N PRO A 51 -7.89 5.11 -15.18
CA PRO A 51 -8.28 5.98 -16.28
C PRO A 51 -9.74 6.47 -16.20
N TRP A 52 -10.56 5.85 -15.35
CA TRP A 52 -11.94 6.26 -15.09
C TRP A 52 -12.09 7.43 -14.10
N LEU A 53 -11.02 7.86 -13.42
CA LEU A 53 -11.07 8.94 -12.45
C LEU A 53 -10.47 10.25 -12.95
N PRO A 54 -11.11 11.41 -12.67
CA PRO A 54 -10.58 12.71 -13.04
C PRO A 54 -9.29 13.02 -12.25
N ALA A 55 -8.31 13.65 -12.91
CA ALA A 55 -6.98 13.93 -12.35
C ALA A 55 -7.00 14.62 -10.97
N SER A 56 -8.00 15.48 -10.72
CA SER A 56 -8.18 16.16 -9.43
C SER A 56 -8.53 15.20 -8.28
N MET A 57 -9.22 14.09 -8.57
CA MET A 57 -9.64 13.11 -7.56
C MET A 57 -8.56 12.07 -7.26
N ILE A 58 -7.60 11.90 -8.17
CA ILE A 58 -6.43 11.02 -8.01
C ILE A 58 -5.55 11.49 -6.87
N SER A 59 -5.30 12.81 -6.78
CA SER A 59 -4.53 13.37 -5.66
C SER A 59 -5.20 13.09 -4.31
N THR A 60 -6.51 13.32 -4.21
CA THR A 60 -7.29 13.04 -3.00
C THR A 60 -7.26 11.56 -2.62
N ILE A 61 -7.43 10.66 -3.59
CA ILE A 61 -7.39 9.21 -3.35
C ILE A 61 -6.00 8.74 -2.97
N GLY A 62 -4.95 9.28 -3.59
CA GLY A 62 -3.56 9.01 -3.21
C GLY A 62 -3.25 9.44 -1.78
N ILE A 63 -3.75 10.61 -1.35
CA ILE A 63 -3.64 11.08 0.04
C ILE A 63 -4.42 10.17 0.99
N LEU A 64 -5.67 9.84 0.64
CA LEU A 64 -6.50 8.95 1.46
C LEU A 64 -5.89 7.56 1.59
N ALA A 65 -5.36 6.98 0.52
CA ALA A 65 -4.69 5.68 0.52
C ALA A 65 -3.45 5.71 1.40
N THR A 66 -2.54 6.68 1.18
CA THR A 66 -1.33 6.87 1.99
C THR A 66 -1.66 7.05 3.48
N THR A 67 -2.70 7.83 3.78
CA THR A 67 -3.16 8.05 5.16
C THR A 67 -3.73 6.76 5.75
N ALA A 68 -4.58 6.04 5.02
CA ALA A 68 -5.15 4.76 5.46
C ALA A 68 -4.05 3.71 5.70
N GLU A 69 -3.08 3.57 4.78
CA GLU A 69 -1.93 2.68 4.91
C GLU A 69 -1.10 3.00 6.16
N THR A 70 -0.83 4.29 6.41
CA THR A 70 -0.10 4.74 7.60
C THR A 70 -0.87 4.39 8.89
N VAL A 71 -2.17 4.68 8.92
CA VAL A 71 -3.03 4.38 10.09
C VAL A 71 -3.12 2.88 10.32
N PHE A 72 -3.30 2.08 9.26
CA PHE A 72 -3.37 0.62 9.35
C PHE A 72 -2.07 0.02 9.83
N ALA A 73 -0.93 0.49 9.32
CA ALA A 73 0.39 0.04 9.75
C ALA A 73 0.67 0.37 11.22
N VAL A 74 0.35 1.60 11.66
CA VAL A 74 0.51 2.01 13.06
C VAL A 74 -0.43 1.23 13.98
N CYS A 75 -1.70 1.03 13.60
CA CYS A 75 -2.65 0.23 14.37
C CYS A 75 -2.25 -1.25 14.46
N LEU A 76 -1.69 -1.83 13.38
CA LEU A 76 -1.16 -3.19 13.37
C LEU A 76 0.10 -3.33 14.26
N LEU A 77 0.99 -2.33 14.26
CA LEU A 77 2.18 -2.26 15.12
C LEU A 77 1.82 -2.14 16.61
N ILE A 78 0.87 -1.27 16.96
CA ILE A 78 0.41 -1.05 18.34
C ILE A 78 -0.37 -2.26 18.87
N GLY A 79 -0.86 -3.13 17.98
CA GLY A 79 -1.64 -4.29 18.37
C GLY A 79 -3.13 -3.98 18.64
N TYR A 80 -3.62 -2.82 18.21
CA TYR A 80 -5.00 -2.40 18.44
C TYR A 80 -5.95 -3.10 17.45
N LYS A 81 -6.88 -3.94 17.93
CA LYS A 81 -7.86 -4.70 17.11
C LYS A 81 -7.26 -5.30 15.82
N THR A 82 -6.13 -5.97 15.96
CA THR A 82 -5.30 -6.45 14.85
C THR A 82 -5.99 -7.35 13.84
N GLU A 83 -7.01 -8.12 14.23
CA GLU A 83 -7.74 -8.97 13.27
C GLU A 83 -8.55 -8.12 12.29
N PHE A 84 -9.12 -7.01 12.77
CA PHE A 84 -9.90 -6.09 11.95
C PHE A 84 -8.99 -5.31 10.99
N PHE A 85 -7.88 -4.77 11.49
CA PHE A 85 -6.92 -4.04 10.66
C PHE A 85 -6.17 -4.94 9.68
N ALA A 86 -5.90 -6.21 10.02
CA ALA A 86 -5.32 -7.16 9.08
C ALA A 86 -6.29 -7.49 7.94
N ARG A 87 -7.59 -7.67 8.23
CA ARG A 87 -8.61 -7.85 7.18
C ARG A 87 -8.75 -6.59 6.31
N LEU A 88 -8.81 -5.41 6.91
CA LEU A 88 -8.89 -4.14 6.17
C LEU A 88 -7.67 -3.92 5.27
N SER A 89 -6.48 -4.23 5.79
CA SER A 89 -5.23 -4.17 5.02
C SER A 89 -5.27 -5.11 3.82
N GLY A 90 -5.72 -6.35 4.02
CA GLY A 90 -5.88 -7.31 2.92
C GLY A 90 -6.92 -6.87 1.88
N ILE A 91 -8.04 -6.28 2.32
CA ILE A 91 -9.06 -5.73 1.41
C ILE A 91 -8.49 -4.55 0.62
N LEU A 92 -7.74 -3.66 1.28
CA LEU A 92 -7.10 -2.51 0.63
C LEU A 92 -6.09 -2.97 -0.43
N LEU A 93 -5.23 -3.93 -0.11
CA LEU A 93 -4.31 -4.56 -1.07
C LEU A 93 -5.06 -5.23 -2.21
N MET A 94 -6.13 -5.97 -1.92
CA MET A 94 -6.95 -6.63 -2.95
C MET A 94 -7.58 -5.61 -3.91
N ILE A 95 -8.10 -4.49 -3.41
CA ILE A 95 -8.64 -3.42 -4.26
C ILE A 95 -7.53 -2.82 -5.12
N PHE A 96 -6.34 -2.60 -4.54
CA PHE A 96 -5.19 -2.05 -5.25
C PHE A 96 -4.69 -2.99 -6.35
N GLY A 97 -4.56 -4.29 -6.02
CA GLY A 97 -4.17 -5.35 -6.94
C GLY A 97 -5.18 -5.56 -8.05
N LEU A 98 -6.49 -5.50 -7.75
CA LEU A 98 -7.53 -5.55 -8.78
C LEU A 98 -7.46 -4.33 -9.70
N ALA A 99 -7.36 -3.11 -9.15
CA ALA A 99 -7.24 -1.89 -9.94
C ALA A 99 -6.01 -1.92 -10.85
N MET A 100 -4.85 -2.33 -10.33
CA MET A 100 -3.64 -2.51 -11.13
C MET A 100 -3.79 -3.62 -12.18
N THR A 101 -4.41 -4.76 -11.84
CA THR A 101 -4.62 -5.88 -12.76
C THR A 101 -5.49 -5.47 -13.95
N PHE A 102 -6.57 -4.73 -13.70
CA PHE A 102 -7.49 -4.29 -14.76
C PHE A 102 -6.88 -3.23 -15.68
N SER A 103 -5.90 -2.45 -15.20
CA SER A 103 -5.35 -1.33 -15.97
C SER A 103 -3.99 -1.61 -16.59
N VAL A 104 -3.07 -2.23 -15.85
CA VAL A 104 -1.65 -2.40 -16.25
C VAL A 104 -1.28 -3.89 -16.39
N GLY A 105 -2.20 -4.79 -16.05
CA GLY A 105 -2.05 -6.24 -16.15
C GLY A 105 -1.48 -6.88 -14.88
N ILE A 106 -1.35 -8.21 -14.90
CA ILE A 106 -0.95 -9.05 -13.75
C ILE A 106 0.53 -8.87 -13.34
N LYS A 107 1.40 -8.54 -14.31
CA LYS A 107 2.85 -8.50 -14.08
C LYS A 107 3.30 -7.45 -13.04
N PRO A 108 2.87 -6.17 -13.12
CA PRO A 108 3.21 -5.19 -12.09
C PRO A 108 2.62 -5.53 -10.71
N VAL A 109 1.45 -6.17 -10.65
CA VAL A 109 0.84 -6.58 -9.36
C VAL A 109 1.72 -7.59 -8.63
N LEU A 110 2.26 -8.57 -9.37
CA LEU A 110 3.18 -9.55 -8.83
C LEU A 110 4.55 -8.95 -8.47
N ASP A 111 5.03 -7.96 -9.23
CA ASP A 111 6.30 -7.26 -8.97
C ASP A 111 6.23 -6.45 -7.66
N TYR A 112 5.10 -5.75 -7.44
CA TYR A 112 4.86 -5.00 -6.21
C TYR A 112 4.45 -5.85 -5.01
N SER A 113 4.31 -7.17 -5.18
CA SER A 113 3.87 -8.10 -4.14
C SER A 113 2.58 -7.65 -3.44
N VAL A 114 1.63 -7.12 -4.23
CA VAL A 114 0.30 -6.66 -3.80
C VAL A 114 -0.73 -7.79 -3.89
#